data_AF-A0A674HGS6-F1
#
_entry.id   AF-A0A674HGS6-F1
#
_cell.length_a   1.000
_cell.length_b   1.000
_cell.length_c   1.000
_cell.angle_alpha   90.00
_cell.angle_beta   90.00
_cell.angle_gamma   90.00
#
_symmetry.space_group_name_H-M   'P 1'
#
loop_
_entity.id
_entity.type
_entity.pdbx_description
1 polymer ?
#
loop_
_entity_poly.entity_id
_entity_poly.type
_entity_poly.pdbx_seq_one_letter_code
_entity_poly.pdbx_strand_id
1 'polypeptide(L)'
;MEFVFEGALRPQHPSAGQLWQCPTAPGCSRAEPVLLPSRFYRDAISSSAAAMAIDAFLGKWCLISSEGFEEYMKELGVGMAMRKMGSMAKPDVYIIKDGDTITVKTESTFKTSQFSFKLGEKFEENTLDGRKTQTLVSLKDDGSLIQEQEWDGKKTTITRKLVDGQLMVECDMNGVKCVRVYQKA
;
A
#
# COMPACT_ATOMS: atom_id res chain seq x y z
N MET A 1 -3.42 -0.44 32.83
CA MET A 1 -3.23 1.00 33.09
C MET A 1 -2.35 1.50 31.95
N GLU A 2 -2.99 2.00 30.90
CA GLU A 2 -2.34 2.49 29.68
C GLU A 2 -1.57 3.78 29.97
N PHE A 3 -0.36 3.90 29.43
CA PHE A 3 0.32 5.19 29.31
C PHE A 3 0.48 5.50 27.82
N VAL A 4 -0.29 6.49 27.38
CA VAL A 4 -0.17 7.15 26.09
C VAL A 4 1.05 8.07 26.14
N PHE A 5 1.92 7.99 25.13
CA PHE A 5 2.88 9.06 24.84
C PHE A 5 2.63 9.57 23.42
N GLU A 6 1.93 10.70 23.34
CA GLU A 6 1.98 11.62 22.21
C GLU A 6 3.33 12.34 22.20
N GLY A 7 3.97 12.41 21.04
CA GLY A 7 5.20 13.18 20.87
C GLY A 7 5.84 12.98 19.50
N ALA A 8 5.41 13.77 18.52
CA ALA A 8 5.89 13.75 17.15
C ALA A 8 7.39 14.05 17.01
N LEU A 9 8.12 13.22 16.26
CA LEU A 9 9.50 13.46 15.88
C LEU A 9 9.56 13.99 14.43
N ARG A 10 10.02 15.24 14.26
CA ARG A 10 10.48 15.74 12.94
C ARG A 10 11.89 15.19 12.67
N PRO A 11 12.22 14.78 11.44
CA PRO A 11 13.58 14.38 11.11
C PRO A 11 14.43 15.61 10.77
N GLN A 12 15.55 15.78 11.46
CA GLN A 12 16.71 16.48 10.90
C GLN A 12 17.79 15.44 10.59
N HIS A 13 18.21 15.40 9.33
CA HIS A 13 19.32 14.60 8.80
C HIS A 13 20.68 15.18 9.32
N PRO A 14 21.83 14.52 9.15
CA PRO A 14 22.49 13.76 10.21
C PRO A 14 23.97 14.13 10.32
N SER A 15 24.43 14.50 11.51
CA SER A 15 25.86 14.45 11.76
C SER A 15 26.11 14.04 13.19
N ALA A 16 26.77 12.89 13.32
CA ALA A 16 27.53 12.45 14.48
C ALA A 16 26.79 12.49 15.83
N GLY A 17 26.31 11.31 16.22
CA GLY A 17 26.25 10.83 17.61
C GLY A 17 25.89 11.86 18.67
N GLN A 18 24.61 11.93 19.04
CA GLN A 18 24.21 12.51 20.31
C GLN A 18 23.38 11.51 21.12
N LEU A 19 23.93 11.21 22.28
CA LEU A 19 23.32 10.47 23.37
C LEU A 19 22.01 11.13 23.80
N TRP A 20 20.93 10.37 23.78
CA TRP A 20 19.70 10.73 24.48
C TRP A 20 19.86 10.34 25.95
N GLN A 21 19.83 11.32 26.85
CA GLN A 21 19.78 11.06 28.30
C GLN A 21 18.32 10.96 28.73
N CYS A 22 17.87 9.76 29.09
CA CYS A 22 16.66 9.58 29.90
C CYS A 22 16.93 10.02 31.35
N PRO A 23 15.92 10.52 32.08
CA PRO A 23 16.06 10.81 33.50
C PRO A 23 16.32 9.50 34.25
N THR A 24 17.49 9.42 34.87
CA THR A 24 17.96 8.26 35.63
C THR A 24 17.07 8.03 36.84
N ALA A 25 16.52 6.82 36.98
CA ALA A 25 16.09 6.32 38.29
C ALA A 25 17.31 6.30 39.22
N PRO A 26 17.19 6.68 40.50
CA PRO A 26 18.33 6.74 41.41
C PRO A 26 18.82 5.31 41.70
N GLY A 27 20.10 5.04 41.41
CA GLY A 27 20.80 3.83 41.87
C GLY A 27 21.37 2.89 40.81
N CYS A 28 21.19 3.14 39.51
CA CYS A 28 21.76 2.28 38.47
C CYS A 28 23.04 2.90 37.89
N SER A 29 24.22 2.48 38.38
CA SER A 29 25.53 3.07 38.04
C SER A 29 26.17 2.52 36.76
N ARG A 30 25.48 1.69 35.98
CA ARG A 30 25.93 1.28 34.65
C ARG A 30 24.73 1.14 33.71
N ALA A 31 24.63 2.07 32.76
CA ALA A 31 23.94 1.77 31.52
C ALA A 31 24.81 0.76 30.75
N GLU A 32 24.59 -0.53 30.99
CA GLU A 32 25.07 -1.53 30.03
C GLU A 32 24.28 -1.32 28.74
N PRO A 33 24.94 -1.27 27.56
CA PRO A 33 24.22 -1.33 26.31
C PRO A 33 23.51 -2.67 26.29
N VAL A 34 22.20 -2.66 26.49
CA VAL A 34 21.36 -3.82 26.23
C VAL A 34 21.43 -4.02 24.73
N LEU A 35 22.38 -4.85 24.30
CA LEU A 35 22.49 -5.34 22.94
C LEU A 35 21.20 -6.11 22.68
N LEU A 36 20.21 -5.44 22.08
CA LEU A 36 19.03 -6.11 21.57
C LEU A 36 19.52 -7.24 20.65
N PRO A 37 19.01 -8.47 20.80
CA PRO A 37 19.43 -9.59 19.97
C PRO A 37 19.35 -9.18 18.49
N SER A 38 20.33 -9.59 17.68
CA SER A 38 20.43 -9.20 16.26
C SER A 38 19.17 -9.45 15.42
N ARG A 39 18.28 -10.34 15.88
CA ARG A 39 16.94 -10.56 15.31
C ARG A 39 16.00 -9.37 15.53
N PHE A 40 15.92 -8.81 16.74
CA PHE A 40 15.08 -7.65 17.04
C PHE A 40 15.51 -6.40 16.26
N TYR A 41 16.81 -6.18 16.10
CA TYR A 41 17.33 -5.08 15.29
C TYR A 41 16.99 -5.24 13.80
N ARG A 42 17.09 -6.48 13.28
CA ARG A 42 16.71 -6.81 11.90
C ARG A 42 15.22 -6.62 11.64
N ASP A 43 14.36 -7.06 12.56
CA ASP A 43 12.92 -6.95 12.42
C ASP A 43 12.47 -5.48 12.45
N ALA A 44 13.07 -4.66 13.32
CA ALA A 44 12.81 -3.22 13.38
C ALA A 44 13.25 -2.47 12.11
N ILE A 45 14.41 -2.82 11.53
CA ILE A 45 14.88 -2.24 10.26
C ILE A 45 13.98 -2.68 9.10
N SER A 46 13.57 -3.95 9.07
CA SER A 46 12.69 -4.45 8.01
C SER A 46 11.33 -3.75 8.05
N SER A 47 10.78 -3.53 9.25
CA SER A 47 9.52 -2.81 9.44
C SER A 47 9.62 -1.34 9.01
N SER A 48 10.71 -0.65 9.37
CA SER A 48 10.90 0.77 8.97
C SER A 48 11.15 0.94 7.47
N ALA A 49 11.85 0.01 6.82
CA ALA A 49 12.05 0.01 5.37
C ALA A 49 10.72 -0.19 4.62
N ALA A 50 9.89 -1.14 5.05
CA ALA A 50 8.56 -1.35 4.48
C ALA A 50 7.66 -0.12 4.66
N ALA A 51 7.74 0.53 5.84
CA ALA A 51 7.02 1.78 6.12
C ALA A 51 7.46 2.93 5.18
N MET A 52 8.75 3.08 4.90
CA MET A 52 9.25 4.11 3.97
C MET A 52 8.88 3.81 2.52
N ALA A 53 8.89 2.53 2.12
CA ALA A 53 8.51 2.14 0.78
C ALA A 53 7.01 2.35 0.50
N ILE A 54 6.13 2.09 1.47
CA ILE A 54 4.70 2.38 1.31
C ILE A 54 4.42 3.89 1.25
N ASP A 55 5.20 4.69 1.98
CA ASP A 55 5.06 6.15 2.01
C ASP A 55 5.29 6.79 0.62
N ALA A 56 6.11 6.16 -0.23
CA ALA A 56 6.33 6.61 -1.60
C ALA A 56 5.06 6.58 -2.47
N PHE A 57 4.13 5.66 -2.18
CA PHE A 57 2.86 5.53 -2.89
C PHE A 57 1.83 6.57 -2.47
N LEU A 58 2.02 7.28 -1.34
CA LEU A 58 1.03 8.20 -0.80
C LEU A 58 0.81 9.41 -1.71
N GLY A 59 -0.45 9.82 -1.77
CA GLY A 59 -0.91 10.98 -2.52
C GLY A 59 -2.04 10.68 -3.49
N LYS A 60 -2.28 11.65 -4.38
CA LYS A 60 -3.28 11.59 -5.44
C LYS A 60 -2.59 11.23 -6.76
N TRP A 61 -3.19 10.31 -7.49
CA TRP A 61 -2.72 9.77 -8.76
C TRP A 61 -3.82 9.88 -9.82
N CYS A 62 -3.56 10.58 -10.91
CA CYS A 62 -4.52 10.80 -12.00
C CYS A 62 -4.18 9.88 -13.19
N LEU A 63 -5.16 9.16 -13.72
CA LEU A 63 -4.94 8.26 -14.86
C LEU A 63 -4.50 9.05 -16.11
N ILE A 64 -3.41 8.61 -16.75
CA ILE A 64 -2.93 9.16 -18.03
C ILE A 64 -2.98 8.17 -19.19
N SER A 65 -2.82 6.87 -18.93
CA SER A 65 -2.93 5.83 -19.95
C SER A 65 -3.52 4.54 -19.39
N SER A 66 -4.17 3.77 -20.26
CA SER A 66 -4.77 2.48 -19.92
C SER A 66 -4.82 1.59 -21.15
N GLU A 67 -4.25 0.40 -21.05
CA GLU A 67 -4.19 -0.61 -22.12
C GLU A 67 -4.69 -1.95 -21.59
N GLY A 68 -5.51 -2.67 -22.35
CA GLY A 68 -6.02 -4.01 -22.00
C GLY A 68 -7.10 -4.06 -20.90
N PHE A 69 -7.62 -2.92 -20.43
CA PHE A 69 -8.55 -2.88 -19.30
C PHE A 69 -9.93 -3.49 -19.63
N GLU A 70 -10.42 -3.31 -20.87
CA GLU A 70 -11.71 -3.91 -21.29
C GLU A 70 -11.61 -5.45 -21.31
N GLU A 71 -10.51 -5.98 -21.83
CA GLU A 71 -10.20 -7.40 -21.92
C GLU A 71 -10.03 -8.01 -20.53
N TYR A 72 -9.29 -7.34 -19.65
CA TYR A 72 -9.15 -7.74 -18.25
C TYR A 72 -10.50 -7.78 -17.51
N MET A 73 -11.34 -6.75 -17.68
CA MET A 73 -12.69 -6.76 -17.09
C MET A 73 -13.58 -7.85 -17.70
N LYS A 74 -13.39 -8.19 -18.98
CA LYS A 74 -14.10 -9.31 -19.61
C LYS A 74 -13.71 -10.64 -18.97
N GLU A 75 -12.42 -10.85 -18.72
CA GLU A 75 -11.90 -12.05 -18.06
C GLU A 75 -12.41 -12.18 -16.61
N LEU A 76 -12.55 -11.05 -15.90
CA LEU A 76 -13.21 -11.01 -14.59
C LEU A 76 -14.69 -11.42 -14.62
N GLY A 77 -15.33 -11.42 -15.79
CA GLY A 77 -16.75 -11.70 -15.96
C GLY A 77 -17.65 -10.45 -15.89
N VAL A 78 -17.08 -9.25 -15.96
CA VAL A 78 -17.84 -7.99 -15.91
C VAL A 78 -18.67 -7.81 -17.18
N GLY A 79 -19.94 -7.41 -17.05
CA GLY A 79 -20.85 -7.21 -18.17
C GLY A 79 -20.44 -6.05 -19.11
N MET A 80 -20.71 -6.19 -20.41
CA MET A 80 -20.25 -5.30 -21.48
C MET A 80 -20.46 -3.80 -21.20
N ALA A 81 -21.64 -3.41 -20.70
CA ALA A 81 -21.94 -2.01 -20.41
C ALA A 81 -20.98 -1.40 -19.38
N MET A 82 -20.69 -2.13 -18.29
CA MET A 82 -19.78 -1.67 -17.26
C MET A 82 -18.32 -1.64 -17.75
N ARG A 83 -17.94 -2.58 -18.63
CA ARG A 83 -16.61 -2.57 -19.24
C ARG A 83 -16.37 -1.35 -20.14
N LYS A 84 -17.36 -0.99 -20.95
CA LYS A 84 -17.32 0.22 -21.80
C LYS A 84 -17.17 1.47 -20.94
N MET A 85 -17.99 1.62 -19.90
CA MET A 85 -17.89 2.76 -18.98
C MET A 85 -16.54 2.81 -18.26
N GLY A 86 -16.06 1.68 -17.72
CA GLY A 86 -14.78 1.59 -17.03
C GLY A 86 -13.58 1.95 -17.91
N SER A 87 -13.64 1.61 -19.21
CA SER A 87 -12.58 1.92 -20.17
C SER A 87 -12.54 3.39 -20.58
N MET A 88 -13.70 4.09 -20.55
CA MET A 88 -13.77 5.53 -20.80
C MET A 88 -13.45 6.36 -19.54
N ALA A 89 -13.56 5.76 -18.35
CA ALA A 89 -13.35 6.44 -17.09
C ALA A 89 -11.87 6.81 -16.89
N LYS A 90 -11.64 8.03 -16.39
CA LYS A 90 -10.34 8.52 -15.94
C LYS A 90 -10.38 8.70 -14.42
N PRO A 91 -10.24 7.62 -13.64
CA PRO A 91 -10.31 7.72 -12.20
C PRO A 91 -9.06 8.38 -11.61
N ASP A 92 -9.30 9.12 -10.54
CA ASP A 92 -8.28 9.55 -9.59
C ASP A 92 -8.16 8.49 -8.49
N VAL A 93 -6.92 8.14 -8.13
CA VAL A 93 -6.60 7.20 -7.06
C VAL A 93 -5.92 7.95 -5.93
N TYR A 94 -6.43 7.82 -4.72
CA TYR A 94 -5.86 8.37 -3.51
C TYR A 94 -5.33 7.23 -2.67
N ILE A 95 -4.07 7.31 -2.27
CA ILE A 95 -3.45 6.37 -1.35
C ILE A 95 -3.09 7.15 -0.09
N ILE A 96 -3.74 6.79 1.02
CA ILE A 96 -3.69 7.51 2.30
C ILE A 96 -3.24 6.51 3.36
N LYS A 97 -2.47 6.96 4.34
CA LYS A 97 -2.01 6.16 5.47
C LYS A 97 -2.38 6.83 6.78
N ASP A 98 -2.91 6.04 7.71
CA ASP A 98 -3.21 6.42 9.08
C ASP A 98 -2.67 5.33 10.02
N GLY A 99 -1.55 5.64 10.70
CA GLY A 99 -0.74 4.63 11.40
C GLY A 99 -0.30 3.51 10.46
N ASP A 100 -0.71 2.28 10.78
CA ASP A 100 -0.43 1.07 9.99
C ASP A 100 -1.50 0.76 8.94
N THR A 101 -2.59 1.53 8.91
CA THR A 101 -3.71 1.32 8.00
C THR A 101 -3.51 2.12 6.73
N ILE A 102 -3.58 1.45 5.58
CA ILE A 102 -3.53 2.08 4.26
C ILE A 102 -4.91 2.04 3.64
N THR A 103 -5.39 3.18 3.15
CA THR A 103 -6.64 3.31 2.41
C THR A 103 -6.35 3.64 0.96
N VAL A 104 -6.91 2.84 0.06
CA VAL A 104 -6.93 3.12 -1.38
C VAL A 104 -8.34 3.52 -1.75
N LYS A 105 -8.50 4.74 -2.24
CA LYS A 105 -9.77 5.30 -2.71
C LYS A 105 -9.66 5.58 -4.20
N THR A 106 -10.62 5.10 -4.97
CA THR A 106 -10.73 5.33 -6.42
C THR A 106 -11.98 6.15 -6.68
N GLU A 107 -11.83 7.33 -7.26
CA GLU A 107 -12.92 8.24 -7.64
C GLU A 107 -12.98 8.38 -9.15
N SER A 108 -14.18 8.27 -9.73
CA SER A 108 -14.44 8.57 -11.14
C SER A 108 -15.75 9.31 -11.28
N THR A 109 -16.03 9.84 -12.47
CA THR A 109 -17.33 10.47 -12.79
C THR A 109 -18.53 9.52 -12.63
N PHE A 110 -18.29 8.20 -12.59
CA PHE A 110 -19.35 7.19 -12.53
C PHE A 110 -19.56 6.65 -11.12
N LYS A 111 -18.47 6.30 -10.43
CA LYS A 111 -18.50 5.65 -9.13
C LYS A 111 -17.25 5.98 -8.32
N THR A 112 -17.42 5.95 -7.01
CA THR A 112 -16.34 5.98 -6.02
C THR A 112 -16.31 4.65 -5.28
N SER A 113 -15.10 4.13 -5.02
CA SER A 113 -14.87 2.96 -4.17
C SER A 113 -13.68 3.22 -3.26
N GLN A 114 -13.66 2.54 -2.11
CA GLN A 114 -12.51 2.57 -1.22
C GLN A 114 -12.39 1.25 -0.47
N PHE A 115 -11.17 0.88 -0.14
CA PHE A 115 -10.88 -0.20 0.79
C PHE A 115 -9.67 0.19 1.65
N SER A 116 -9.61 -0.38 2.86
CA SER A 116 -8.51 -0.19 3.80
C SER A 116 -7.89 -1.53 4.14
N PHE A 117 -6.58 -1.57 4.32
CA PHE A 117 -5.83 -2.78 4.62
C PHE A 117 -4.62 -2.49 5.50
N LYS A 118 -4.09 -3.54 6.11
CA LYS A 118 -2.76 -3.59 6.69
C LYS A 118 -1.90 -4.55 5.86
N LEU A 119 -0.62 -4.24 5.73
CA LEU A 119 0.29 -5.09 4.95
C LEU A 119 0.39 -6.49 5.59
N GLY A 120 0.26 -7.53 4.76
CA GLY A 120 0.36 -8.92 5.20
C GLY A 120 -0.89 -9.48 5.88
N GLU A 121 -1.95 -8.68 6.04
CA GLU A 121 -3.22 -9.13 6.64
C GLU A 121 -4.29 -9.34 5.56
N LYS A 122 -5.00 -10.48 5.65
CA LYS A 122 -6.15 -10.76 4.78
C LYS A 122 -7.37 -9.97 5.24
N PHE A 123 -8.16 -9.46 4.30
CA PHE A 123 -9.41 -8.75 4.58
C PHE A 123 -10.47 -9.04 3.50
N GLU A 124 -11.73 -8.72 3.80
CA GLU A 124 -12.80 -8.76 2.82
C GLU A 124 -12.86 -7.46 2.02
N GLU A 125 -12.78 -7.54 0.70
CA GLU A 125 -12.87 -6.40 -0.21
C GLU A 125 -14.14 -6.50 -1.04
N ASN A 126 -14.91 -5.40 -1.08
CA ASN A 126 -16.02 -5.24 -2.02
C ASN A 126 -15.50 -4.44 -3.22
N THR A 127 -15.28 -5.14 -4.33
CA THR A 127 -14.71 -4.55 -5.55
C THR A 127 -15.73 -3.66 -6.28
N LEU A 128 -15.24 -2.72 -7.10
CA LEU A 128 -16.08 -1.75 -7.82
C LEU A 128 -17.10 -2.43 -8.77
N ASP A 129 -16.74 -3.59 -9.30
CA ASP A 129 -17.56 -4.41 -10.18
C ASP A 129 -18.51 -5.37 -9.43
N GLY A 130 -18.51 -5.34 -8.09
CA GLY A 130 -19.49 -6.01 -7.24
C GLY A 130 -19.09 -7.38 -6.72
N ARG A 131 -17.86 -7.85 -6.98
CA ARG A 131 -17.33 -9.08 -6.36
C ARG A 131 -16.98 -8.83 -4.90
N LYS A 132 -17.22 -9.84 -4.06
CA LYS A 132 -16.69 -9.95 -2.70
C LYS A 132 -15.47 -10.86 -2.74
N THR A 133 -14.30 -10.34 -2.39
CA THR A 133 -13.04 -11.08 -2.47
C THR A 133 -12.40 -11.18 -1.11
N GLN A 134 -11.67 -12.28 -0.87
CA GLN A 134 -10.65 -12.31 0.17
C GLN A 134 -9.37 -11.74 -0.44
N THR A 135 -8.92 -10.61 0.10
CA THR A 135 -7.80 -9.85 -0.45
C THR A 135 -6.60 -9.86 0.50
N LEU A 136 -5.39 -10.00 -0.04
CA LEU A 136 -4.13 -9.82 0.66
C LEU A 136 -3.29 -8.77 -0.08
N VAL A 137 -2.74 -7.81 0.66
CA VAL A 137 -1.77 -6.86 0.10
C VAL A 137 -0.40 -7.06 0.75
N SER A 138 0.62 -7.25 -0.08
CA SER A 138 2.01 -7.42 0.35
C SER A 138 2.94 -6.47 -0.40
N LEU A 139 3.94 -5.95 0.32
CA LEU A 139 5.04 -5.20 -0.27
C LEU A 139 6.19 -6.18 -0.53
N LYS A 140 6.71 -6.20 -1.76
CA LYS A 140 7.86 -7.03 -2.15
C LYS A 140 9.17 -6.25 -1.99
N ASP A 141 10.28 -6.97 -1.93
CA ASP A 141 11.62 -6.39 -1.77
C ASP A 141 12.03 -5.46 -2.91
N ASP A 142 11.45 -5.65 -4.10
CA ASP A 142 11.65 -4.78 -5.28
C ASP A 142 10.82 -3.48 -5.22
N GLY A 143 10.13 -3.22 -4.10
CA GLY A 143 9.27 -2.06 -3.89
C GLY A 143 7.87 -2.18 -4.48
N SER A 144 7.51 -3.34 -5.05
CA SER A 144 6.18 -3.55 -5.62
C SER A 144 5.13 -3.83 -4.57
N LEU A 145 3.99 -3.16 -4.67
CA LEU A 145 2.81 -3.45 -3.86
C LEU A 145 1.89 -4.41 -4.63
N ILE A 146 1.76 -5.64 -4.13
CA ILE A 146 1.00 -6.72 -4.75
C ILE A 146 -0.29 -6.91 -3.97
N GLN A 147 -1.42 -6.70 -4.64
CA GLN A 147 -2.77 -6.99 -4.15
C GLN A 147 -3.29 -8.25 -4.84
N GLU A 148 -3.50 -9.32 -4.09
CA GLU A 148 -4.06 -10.58 -4.56
C GLU A 148 -5.51 -10.69 -4.10
N GLN A 149 -6.43 -10.89 -5.05
CA GLN A 149 -7.86 -11.05 -4.77
C GLN A 149 -8.29 -12.47 -5.14
N GLU A 150 -8.95 -13.16 -4.21
CA GLU A 150 -9.48 -14.51 -4.40
C GLU A 150 -10.99 -14.56 -4.15
N TRP A 151 -11.75 -15.19 -5.05
CA TRP A 151 -13.20 -15.39 -4.94
C TRP A 151 -13.65 -16.59 -5.77
N ASP A 152 -14.58 -17.40 -5.29
CA ASP A 152 -15.18 -18.52 -6.06
C ASP A 152 -14.15 -19.43 -6.79
N GLY A 153 -12.98 -19.67 -6.17
CA GLY A 153 -11.89 -20.45 -6.77
C GLY A 153 -11.10 -19.73 -7.86
N LYS A 154 -11.40 -18.46 -8.15
CA LYS A 154 -10.67 -17.57 -9.06
C LYS A 154 -9.70 -16.68 -8.30
N LYS A 155 -8.69 -16.19 -9.03
CA LYS A 155 -7.68 -15.27 -8.53
C LYS A 155 -7.34 -14.21 -9.57
N THR A 156 -7.13 -12.98 -9.11
CA THR A 156 -6.50 -11.92 -9.90
C THR A 156 -5.40 -11.24 -9.07
N THR A 157 -4.41 -10.68 -9.74
CA THR A 157 -3.32 -9.94 -9.10
C THR A 157 -3.25 -8.54 -9.66
N ILE A 158 -3.15 -7.55 -8.77
CA ILE A 158 -2.95 -6.14 -9.09
C ILE A 158 -1.60 -5.73 -8.50
N THR A 159 -0.66 -5.40 -9.37
CA THR A 159 0.70 -4.96 -9.01
C THR A 159 0.83 -3.46 -9.20
N ARG A 160 1.27 -2.76 -8.16
CA ARG A 160 1.57 -1.32 -8.22
C ARG A 160 3.06 -1.10 -8.04
N LYS A 161 3.67 -0.37 -8.97
CA LYS A 161 5.09 0.03 -8.89
C LYS A 161 5.24 1.51 -9.22
N LEU A 162 6.22 2.15 -8.59
CA LEU A 162 6.65 3.49 -8.98
C LEU A 162 7.77 3.37 -10.00
N VAL A 163 7.57 3.92 -11.20
CA VAL A 163 8.55 3.93 -12.28
C VAL A 163 8.65 5.36 -12.79
N ASP A 164 9.83 5.96 -12.73
CA ASP A 164 10.10 7.32 -13.17
C ASP A 164 9.11 8.38 -12.61
N GLY A 165 8.72 8.21 -11.34
CA GLY A 165 7.77 9.10 -10.64
C GLY A 165 6.30 8.88 -11.01
N GLN A 166 5.98 7.92 -11.88
CA GLN A 166 4.63 7.51 -12.23
C GLN A 166 4.22 6.26 -11.47
N LEU A 167 2.92 6.13 -11.19
CA LEU A 167 2.34 4.92 -10.63
C LEU A 167 1.89 4.01 -11.77
N MET A 168 2.63 2.92 -11.99
CA MET A 168 2.28 1.85 -12.91
C MET A 168 1.46 0.80 -12.18
N VAL A 169 0.29 0.47 -12.73
CA VAL A 169 -0.63 -0.53 -12.20
C VAL A 169 -0.84 -1.61 -13.26
N GLU A 170 -0.32 -2.81 -13.00
CA GLU A 170 -0.55 -3.99 -13.83
C GLU A 170 -1.60 -4.89 -13.17
N CYS A 171 -2.62 -5.27 -13.91
CA CYS A 171 -3.60 -6.27 -13.51
C CYS A 171 -3.41 -7.53 -14.35
N ASP A 172 -3.48 -8.70 -13.73
CA ASP A 172 -3.39 -10.00 -14.39
C ASP A 172 -4.46 -10.95 -13.86
N MET A 173 -5.26 -11.49 -14.77
CA MET A 173 -6.10 -12.64 -14.52
C MET A 173 -5.93 -13.65 -15.65
N ASN A 174 -5.51 -14.87 -15.33
CA ASN A 174 -5.30 -15.96 -16.29
C ASN A 174 -4.41 -15.58 -17.49
N GLY A 175 -3.44 -14.67 -17.30
CA GLY A 175 -2.57 -14.16 -18.36
C GLY A 175 -3.17 -13.04 -19.22
N VAL A 176 -4.45 -12.68 -19.00
CA VAL A 176 -5.04 -11.47 -19.58
C VAL A 176 -4.58 -10.27 -18.75
N LYS A 177 -3.72 -9.45 -19.37
CA LYS A 177 -3.07 -8.32 -18.71
C LYS A 177 -3.72 -6.98 -19.05
N CYS A 178 -3.67 -6.08 -18.09
CA CYS A 178 -3.99 -4.67 -18.25
C CYS A 178 -2.88 -3.83 -17.61
N VAL A 179 -2.45 -2.77 -18.28
CA VAL A 179 -1.50 -1.78 -17.73
C VAL A 179 -2.15 -0.42 -17.69
N ARG A 180 -2.13 0.22 -16.52
CA ARG A 180 -2.63 1.57 -16.29
C ARG A 180 -1.53 2.42 -15.70
N VAL A 181 -1.29 3.59 -16.28
CA VAL A 181 -0.28 4.53 -15.80
C VAL A 181 -0.97 5.76 -15.24
N TYR A 182 -0.51 6.18 -14.07
CA TYR A 182 -1.02 7.35 -13.37
C TYR A 182 0.13 8.33 -13.11
N GLN A 183 -0.16 9.62 -13.29
CA GLN A 183 0.73 10.70 -12.87
C GLN A 183 0.36 11.17 -11.48
N LYS A 184 1.35 11.57 -10.67
CA LYS A 184 1.07 12.22 -9.39
C LYS A 184 0.43 13.59 -9.66
N ALA A 185 -0.62 13.92 -8.91
CA ALA A 185 -1.31 15.21 -9.01
C ALA A 185 -0.50 16.36 -8.39
#